data_AF-A0A9D3S0F0-F1
#
_entry.id   AF-A0A9D3S0F0-F1
#
_cell.length_a   1.000
_cell.length_b   1.000
_cell.length_c   1.000
_cell.angle_alpha   90.00
_cell.angle_beta   90.00
_cell.angle_gamma   90.00
#
_symmetry.space_group_name_H-M   'P 1'
#
loop_
_entity.id
_entity.type
_entity.pdbx_description
1 polymer ?
#
loop_
_entity_poly.entity_id
_entity_poly.type
_entity_poly.pdbx_seq_one_letter_code
_entity_poly.pdbx_strand_id
1 'polypeptide(L)'
;MNADVICGTCVGAGDPRLAKMQFRSILIDESTQATEPECMVPVVLGAKQLILVGDHCQLGPVVMCKKAAKAGLSQSLFERLVVLGIRPIRLQVQYRMHPALSAFPSNIFYEGSLQNGVTATDRIRKGFDFQWPQPDKPMFFYVTQGQEEIASSGTSYLNRTEAANVEKITTRLLKAGAKPDQIGIITPYEGQRSYLVQYMQFSGSLHTKLYQEVEIASVDAFQGREKDFIILSCVRANEHQGIGFLNDPRRLNVALTRARYGVIIVGNPKALSKQPLWNHLLNYYKEQRVLVEGPLNNLRESLMQFSKPRKLVNAMNPGARFMSTAMYDAREALIPGSVYDRSTTARPANMYFQTHDQMGMIGAGPNPLAGLNFPIPFNLVMPPCPRPATWALPDPARR
;
A
#
# COMPACT_ATOMS: atom_id res chain seq x y z
N MET A 1 12.55 -26.32 24.13
CA MET A 1 12.45 -24.86 23.88
C MET A 1 11.49 -24.33 24.93
N ASN A 2 11.94 -23.47 25.85
CA ASN A 2 11.18 -23.07 27.04
C ASN A 2 10.64 -21.63 26.92
N ALA A 3 10.31 -21.21 25.70
CA ALA A 3 9.84 -19.84 25.45
C ALA A 3 8.32 -19.76 25.66
N ASP A 4 7.86 -18.71 26.33
CA ASP A 4 6.43 -18.41 26.47
C ASP A 4 5.82 -17.95 25.13
N VAL A 5 6.61 -17.26 24.30
CA VAL A 5 6.21 -16.72 23.00
C VAL A 5 7.31 -16.95 21.97
N ILE A 6 6.93 -17.37 20.76
CA ILE A 6 7.82 -17.45 19.60
C ILE A 6 7.32 -16.46 18.55
N CYS A 7 8.17 -15.49 18.21
CA CYS A 7 7.88 -14.50 17.17
C CYS A 7 8.63 -14.86 15.89
N GLY A 8 7.97 -14.73 14.74
CA GLY A 8 8.54 -14.96 13.42
C GLY A 8 7.60 -14.47 12.33
N THR A 9 8.08 -14.43 11.10
CA THR A 9 7.23 -14.13 9.93
C THR A 9 6.31 -15.32 9.63
N CYS A 10 5.21 -15.09 8.91
CA CYS A 10 4.31 -16.17 8.47
C CYS A 10 5.07 -17.28 7.73
N VAL A 11 5.90 -16.91 6.76
CA VAL A 11 6.77 -17.86 6.03
C VAL A 11 7.79 -18.53 6.96
N GLY A 12 8.37 -17.78 7.89
CA GLY A 12 9.33 -18.28 8.87
C GLY A 12 8.75 -19.31 9.85
N ALA A 13 7.42 -19.35 10.03
CA ALA A 13 6.77 -20.39 10.81
C ALA A 13 6.91 -21.79 10.19
N GLY A 14 7.17 -21.87 8.88
CA GLY A 14 7.48 -23.12 8.16
C GLY A 14 8.91 -23.62 8.36
N ASP A 15 9.72 -22.97 9.20
CA ASP A 15 11.10 -23.36 9.47
C ASP A 15 11.18 -24.79 10.04
N PRO A 16 12.09 -25.65 9.56
CA PRO A 16 12.25 -27.03 10.03
C PRO A 16 12.41 -27.16 11.55
N ARG A 17 12.96 -26.14 12.23
CA ARG A 17 13.10 -26.09 13.69
C ARG A 17 11.75 -26.11 14.41
N LEU A 18 10.68 -25.64 13.77
CA LEU A 18 9.33 -25.57 14.32
C LEU A 18 8.42 -26.71 13.84
N ALA A 19 8.84 -27.50 12.84
CA ALA A 19 8.00 -28.49 12.17
C ALA A 19 7.42 -29.59 13.09
N LYS A 20 8.10 -29.91 14.20
CA LYS A 20 7.64 -30.91 15.19
C LYS A 20 6.94 -30.28 16.40
N MET A 21 6.76 -28.96 16.41
CA MET A 21 6.06 -28.23 17.47
C MET A 21 4.59 -28.04 17.10
N GLN A 22 3.76 -27.81 18.12
CA GLN A 22 2.35 -27.51 17.95
C GLN A 22 2.02 -26.24 18.72
N PHE A 23 1.26 -25.35 18.09
CA PHE A 23 0.90 -24.04 18.63
C PHE A 23 -0.62 -23.96 18.75
N ARG A 24 -1.13 -24.13 19.97
CA ARG A 24 -2.57 -24.06 20.25
C ARG A 24 -3.14 -22.67 19.95
N SER A 25 -2.42 -21.63 20.35
CA SER A 25 -2.85 -20.23 20.24
C SER A 25 -1.91 -19.51 19.30
N ILE A 26 -2.44 -18.94 18.22
CA ILE A 26 -1.68 -18.22 17.20
C ILE A 26 -2.30 -16.85 17.01
N LEU A 27 -1.45 -15.83 17.03
CA LEU A 27 -1.81 -14.46 16.68
C LEU A 27 -1.00 -14.06 15.44
N ILE A 28 -1.69 -13.60 14.41
CA ILE A 28 -1.08 -13.06 13.18
C ILE A 28 -1.44 -11.59 13.09
N ASP A 29 -0.44 -10.73 13.29
CA ASP A 29 -0.56 -9.29 13.09
C ASP A 29 -0.31 -8.92 11.63
N GLU A 30 -0.88 -7.79 11.19
CA GLU A 30 -0.81 -7.32 9.79
C GLU A 30 -1.27 -8.39 8.77
N SER A 31 -2.20 -9.27 9.17
CA SER A 31 -2.68 -10.41 8.38
C SER A 31 -3.34 -10.02 7.04
N THR A 32 -3.75 -8.76 6.91
CA THR A 32 -4.27 -8.19 5.66
C THR A 32 -3.18 -7.97 4.60
N GLN A 33 -1.90 -7.89 4.99
CA GLN A 33 -0.78 -7.77 4.06
C GLN A 33 -0.32 -9.11 3.46
N ALA A 34 -0.70 -10.23 4.06
CA ALA A 34 -0.26 -11.56 3.62
C ALA A 34 -1.30 -12.19 2.69
N THR A 35 -0.81 -12.98 1.72
CA THR A 35 -1.71 -13.82 0.92
C THR A 35 -2.31 -14.90 1.81
N GLU A 36 -3.49 -15.42 1.47
CA GLU A 36 -4.09 -16.49 2.25
C GLU A 36 -3.16 -17.71 2.44
N PRO A 37 -2.48 -18.24 1.40
CA PRO A 37 -1.53 -19.34 1.59
C PRO A 37 -0.38 -19.02 2.55
N GLU A 38 0.11 -17.77 2.54
CA GLU A 38 1.14 -17.32 3.46
C GLU A 38 0.63 -17.31 4.92
N CYS A 39 -0.56 -16.77 5.17
CA CYS A 39 -1.22 -16.83 6.47
C CYS A 39 -1.46 -18.26 6.95
N MET A 40 -1.65 -19.22 6.04
CA MET A 40 -1.90 -20.61 6.41
C MET A 40 -0.66 -21.33 6.95
N VAL A 41 0.56 -20.87 6.63
CA VAL A 41 1.82 -21.50 7.09
C VAL A 41 1.88 -21.67 8.61
N PRO A 42 1.67 -20.63 9.44
CA PRO A 42 1.61 -20.81 10.89
C PRO A 42 0.33 -21.54 11.33
N VAL A 43 -0.81 -21.31 10.66
CA VAL A 43 -2.13 -21.84 11.08
C VAL A 43 -2.15 -23.37 11.11
N VAL A 44 -1.48 -24.03 10.15
CA VAL A 44 -1.44 -25.50 10.08
C VAL A 44 -0.59 -26.16 11.17
N LEU A 45 0.10 -25.39 12.03
CA LEU A 45 0.88 -25.92 13.16
C LEU A 45 0.02 -26.27 14.39
N GLY A 46 -1.24 -26.66 14.19
CA GLY A 46 -2.13 -27.14 15.26
C GLY A 46 -2.98 -26.07 15.96
N ALA A 47 -3.29 -24.96 15.25
CA ALA A 47 -4.10 -23.88 15.80
C ALA A 47 -5.47 -24.36 16.31
N LYS A 48 -5.80 -24.04 17.56
CA LYS A 48 -7.14 -24.18 18.16
C LYS A 48 -7.79 -22.83 18.48
N GLN A 49 -6.96 -21.81 18.66
CA GLN A 49 -7.37 -20.42 18.82
C GLN A 49 -6.52 -19.57 17.87
N LEU A 50 -7.18 -18.85 16.97
CA LEU A 50 -6.53 -18.00 15.97
C LEU A 50 -7.05 -16.57 16.12
N ILE A 51 -6.13 -15.62 16.30
CA ILE A 51 -6.42 -14.19 16.29
C ILE A 51 -5.76 -13.60 15.04
N LEU A 52 -6.57 -12.99 14.18
CA LEU A 52 -6.09 -12.25 13.02
C LEU A 52 -6.28 -10.76 13.29
N VAL A 53 -5.20 -10.01 13.24
CA VAL A 53 -5.21 -8.55 13.34
C VAL A 53 -4.83 -7.98 11.97
N GLY A 54 -5.50 -6.92 11.55
CA GLY A 54 -5.26 -6.31 10.25
C GLY A 54 -6.26 -5.19 9.94
N ASP A 55 -5.97 -4.46 8.88
CA ASP A 55 -6.79 -3.37 8.38
C ASP A 55 -6.85 -3.44 6.86
N HIS A 56 -8.01 -3.83 6.33
CA HIS A 56 -8.23 -3.97 4.88
C HIS A 56 -8.27 -2.61 4.16
N CYS A 57 -8.28 -1.50 4.89
CA CYS A 57 -8.09 -0.15 4.34
C CYS A 57 -6.61 0.26 4.23
N GLN A 58 -5.67 -0.55 4.72
CA GLN A 58 -4.22 -0.42 4.52
C GLN A 58 -3.73 -1.46 3.49
N LEU A 59 -2.41 -1.64 3.30
CA LEU A 59 -1.90 -2.43 2.17
C LEU A 59 -2.39 -3.88 2.24
N GLY A 60 -2.72 -4.40 1.05
CA GLY A 60 -2.92 -5.82 0.83
C GLY A 60 -1.66 -6.52 0.32
N PRO A 61 -1.74 -7.83 0.03
CA PRO A 61 -0.61 -8.60 -0.46
C PRO A 61 -0.12 -8.15 -1.84
N VAL A 62 1.20 -8.17 -2.01
CA VAL A 62 1.87 -7.86 -3.29
C VAL A 62 1.89 -9.10 -4.17
N VAL A 63 1.02 -9.13 -5.18
CA VAL A 63 0.96 -10.23 -6.16
C VAL A 63 1.44 -9.74 -7.53
N MET A 64 2.67 -10.14 -7.90
CA MET A 64 3.30 -9.72 -9.17
C MET A 64 2.56 -10.28 -10.40
N CYS A 65 2.07 -11.52 -10.31
CA CYS A 65 1.32 -12.14 -11.40
C CYS A 65 -0.11 -11.59 -11.46
N LYS A 66 -0.37 -10.70 -12.42
CA LYS A 66 -1.71 -10.10 -12.63
C LYS A 66 -2.82 -11.14 -12.82
N LYS A 67 -2.52 -12.29 -13.44
CA LYS A 67 -3.49 -13.38 -13.62
C LYS A 67 -3.85 -14.01 -12.27
N ALA A 68 -2.87 -14.25 -11.40
CA ALA A 68 -3.10 -14.80 -10.07
C ALA A 68 -3.84 -13.80 -9.15
N ALA A 69 -3.48 -12.51 -9.21
CA ALA A 69 -4.18 -11.46 -8.48
C ALA A 69 -5.67 -11.41 -8.88
N LYS A 70 -5.96 -11.39 -10.19
CA LYS A 70 -7.33 -11.44 -10.72
C LYS A 70 -8.09 -12.72 -10.37
N ALA A 71 -7.38 -13.83 -10.20
CA ALA A 71 -7.97 -15.10 -9.77
C ALA A 71 -8.25 -15.16 -8.25
N GLY A 72 -7.93 -14.10 -7.50
CA GLY A 72 -8.27 -13.97 -6.07
C GLY A 72 -7.08 -14.05 -5.12
N LEU A 73 -5.85 -14.30 -5.59
CA LEU A 73 -4.67 -14.42 -4.70
C LEU A 73 -4.34 -13.12 -3.95
N SER A 74 -4.83 -11.98 -4.44
CA SER A 74 -4.67 -10.69 -3.77
C SER A 74 -5.65 -10.46 -2.61
N GLN A 75 -6.58 -11.37 -2.37
CA GLN A 75 -7.47 -11.34 -1.20
C GLN A 75 -6.78 -12.03 -0.03
N SER A 76 -6.65 -11.33 1.10
CA SER A 76 -6.11 -11.92 2.34
C SER A 76 -7.13 -12.86 3.00
N LEU A 77 -6.64 -13.74 3.87
CA LEU A 77 -7.49 -14.60 4.70
C LEU A 77 -8.46 -13.76 5.54
N PHE A 78 -7.98 -12.63 6.09
CA PHE A 78 -8.78 -11.70 6.87
C PHE A 78 -9.97 -11.17 6.05
N GLU A 79 -9.70 -10.61 4.87
CA GLU A 79 -10.74 -10.07 3.99
C GLU A 79 -11.77 -11.13 3.59
N ARG A 80 -11.32 -12.36 3.27
CA ARG A 80 -12.22 -13.45 2.92
C ARG A 80 -13.15 -13.82 4.09
N LEU A 81 -12.64 -13.87 5.32
CA LEU A 81 -13.45 -14.15 6.50
C LEU A 81 -14.47 -13.04 6.80
N VAL A 82 -14.11 -11.78 6.56
CA VAL A 82 -15.06 -10.66 6.64
C VAL A 82 -16.18 -10.81 5.62
N VAL A 83 -15.86 -11.16 4.37
CA VAL A 83 -16.86 -11.42 3.31
C VAL A 83 -17.77 -12.59 3.66
N LEU A 84 -17.25 -13.62 4.36
CA LEU A 84 -18.04 -14.75 4.87
C LEU A 84 -18.95 -14.40 6.06
N GLY A 85 -18.91 -13.15 6.55
CA GLY A 85 -19.79 -12.67 7.60
C GLY A 85 -19.17 -12.65 9.01
N ILE A 86 -17.88 -12.96 9.15
CA ILE A 86 -17.18 -12.75 10.43
C ILE A 86 -17.00 -11.25 10.63
N ARG A 87 -17.60 -10.71 11.69
CA ARG A 87 -17.52 -9.28 12.03
C ARG A 87 -16.25 -8.99 12.82
N PRO A 88 -15.29 -8.21 12.29
CA PRO A 88 -14.11 -7.85 13.04
C PRO A 88 -14.45 -6.94 14.22
N ILE A 89 -13.70 -7.09 15.31
CA ILE A 89 -13.71 -6.12 16.40
C ILE A 89 -12.92 -4.90 15.92
N ARG A 90 -13.57 -3.74 15.83
CA ARG A 90 -12.94 -2.49 15.38
C ARG A 90 -12.48 -1.66 16.57
N LEU A 91 -11.18 -1.33 16.60
CA LEU A 91 -10.64 -0.31 17.50
C LEU A 91 -10.92 1.07 16.89
N GLN A 92 -11.58 1.95 17.65
CA GLN A 92 -12.09 3.23 17.11
C GLN A 92 -11.28 4.46 17.54
N VAL A 93 -10.45 4.35 18.58
CA VAL A 93 -9.71 5.51 19.13
C VAL A 93 -8.26 5.46 18.67
N GLN A 94 -7.82 6.48 17.93
CA GLN A 94 -6.43 6.63 17.50
C GLN A 94 -5.63 7.44 18.52
N TYR A 95 -4.41 6.99 18.82
CA TYR A 95 -3.50 7.64 19.77
C TYR A 95 -2.19 8.11 19.13
N ARG A 96 -2.09 8.11 17.79
CA ARG A 96 -0.84 8.44 17.08
C ARG A 96 -0.74 9.90 16.70
N MET A 97 -1.70 10.41 15.94
CA MET A 97 -1.55 11.60 15.11
C MET A 97 -2.25 12.82 15.73
N HIS A 98 -1.76 14.02 15.40
CA HIS A 98 -2.50 15.27 15.64
C HIS A 98 -3.91 15.19 14.98
N PRO A 99 -4.99 15.68 15.62
CA PRO A 99 -6.36 15.60 15.08
C PRO A 99 -6.53 16.14 13.65
N ALA A 100 -5.79 17.19 13.28
CA ALA A 100 -5.81 17.74 11.91
C ALA A 100 -5.31 16.74 10.84
N LEU A 101 -4.39 15.83 11.21
CA LEU A 101 -3.81 14.83 10.31
C LEU A 101 -4.75 13.64 10.13
N SER A 102 -5.47 13.23 11.20
CA SER A 102 -6.38 12.09 11.17
C SER A 102 -7.72 12.38 10.47
N ALA A 103 -8.09 13.66 10.36
CA ALA A 103 -9.39 14.08 9.80
C ALA A 103 -9.64 13.57 8.37
N PHE A 104 -8.70 13.77 7.44
CA PHE A 104 -8.89 13.29 6.06
C PHE A 104 -8.91 11.76 5.97
N PRO A 105 -7.93 11.02 6.53
CA PRO A 105 -7.98 9.56 6.50
C PRO A 105 -9.23 8.98 7.16
N SER A 106 -9.65 9.54 8.31
CA SER A 106 -10.87 9.13 9.01
C SER A 106 -12.09 9.24 8.11
N ASN A 107 -12.30 10.42 7.50
CA ASN A 107 -13.48 10.68 6.69
C ASN A 107 -13.51 9.85 5.39
N ILE A 108 -12.35 9.63 4.77
CA ILE A 108 -12.27 8.99 3.45
C ILE A 108 -12.16 7.46 3.53
N PHE A 109 -11.35 6.93 4.44
CA PHE A 109 -11.09 5.48 4.53
C PHE A 109 -11.90 4.80 5.64
N TYR A 110 -12.31 5.54 6.67
CA TYR A 110 -12.96 4.98 7.87
C TYR A 110 -14.33 5.61 8.18
N GLU A 111 -14.96 6.25 7.19
CA GLU A 111 -16.33 6.78 7.29
C GLU A 111 -16.54 7.79 8.45
N GLY A 112 -15.48 8.48 8.86
CA GLY A 112 -15.49 9.42 9.98
C GLY A 112 -15.58 8.75 11.36
N SER A 113 -15.46 7.42 11.44
CA SER A 113 -15.63 6.66 12.69
C SER A 113 -14.40 6.67 13.61
N LEU A 114 -13.24 7.12 13.12
CA LEU A 114 -12.00 7.18 13.89
C LEU A 114 -12.04 8.38 14.85
N GLN A 115 -12.01 8.10 16.14
CA GLN A 115 -11.98 9.07 17.24
C GLN A 115 -10.55 9.41 17.64
N ASN A 116 -10.31 10.62 18.14
CA ASN A 116 -8.99 11.05 18.60
C ASN A 116 -8.84 10.84 20.11
N GLY A 117 -7.94 9.96 20.52
CA GLY A 117 -7.55 9.77 21.92
C GLY A 117 -6.44 10.70 22.40
N VAL A 118 -5.97 11.59 21.51
CA VAL A 118 -4.98 12.63 21.78
C VAL A 118 -5.49 13.96 21.28
N THR A 119 -5.18 15.02 22.03
CA THR A 119 -5.58 16.39 21.72
C THR A 119 -4.55 17.07 20.81
N ALA A 120 -4.91 18.25 20.28
CA ALA A 120 -3.95 19.10 19.57
C ALA A 120 -2.74 19.43 20.47
N THR A 121 -2.97 19.75 21.74
CA THR A 121 -1.91 20.07 22.72
C THR A 121 -0.96 18.92 22.99
N ASP A 122 -1.43 17.67 22.99
CA ASP A 122 -0.57 16.48 23.13
C ASP A 122 0.33 16.25 21.91
N ARG A 123 0.04 16.95 20.81
CA ARG A 123 0.72 16.85 19.51
C ARG A 123 1.33 18.17 19.06
N ILE A 124 1.62 19.06 20.03
CA ILE A 124 2.54 20.17 19.87
C ILE A 124 3.88 19.79 20.49
N ARG A 125 4.97 20.00 19.75
CA ARG A 125 6.31 19.64 20.20
C ARG A 125 6.95 20.82 20.95
N LYS A 126 7.48 20.56 22.15
CA LYS A 126 8.21 21.57 22.93
C LYS A 126 9.56 21.88 22.29
N GLY A 127 9.94 23.16 22.22
CA GLY A 127 11.22 23.60 21.65
C GLY A 127 11.35 23.33 20.15
N PHE A 128 10.23 23.30 19.43
CA PHE A 128 10.20 23.09 17.98
C PHE A 128 9.72 24.36 17.27
N ASP A 129 10.67 25.12 16.72
CA ASP A 129 10.39 26.40 16.04
C ASP A 129 10.29 26.19 14.52
N PHE A 130 9.16 25.63 14.09
CA PHE A 130 8.84 25.45 12.68
C PHE A 130 7.55 26.20 12.35
N GLN A 131 7.63 27.12 11.39
CA GLN A 131 6.49 27.92 10.94
C GLN A 131 5.67 27.15 9.91
N TRP A 132 4.57 26.55 10.37
CA TRP A 132 3.55 25.96 9.50
C TRP A 132 2.77 27.08 8.78
N PRO A 133 2.29 26.86 7.54
CA PRO A 133 1.44 27.85 6.85
C PRO A 133 0.18 28.22 7.64
N GLN A 134 -0.39 27.24 8.34
CA GLN A 134 -1.46 27.42 9.33
C GLN A 134 -0.94 26.90 10.67
N PRO A 135 -0.75 27.76 11.70
CA PRO A 135 -0.10 27.37 12.95
C PRO A 135 -0.80 26.23 13.72
N ASP A 136 -2.11 26.08 13.54
CA ASP A 136 -2.97 25.08 14.19
C ASP A 136 -3.03 23.74 13.41
N LYS A 137 -2.45 23.69 12.21
CA LYS A 137 -2.49 22.52 11.32
C LYS A 137 -1.08 22.16 10.91
N PRO A 138 -0.47 21.14 11.55
CA PRO A 138 0.91 20.76 11.24
C PRO A 138 0.98 19.91 9.96
N MET A 139 0.41 20.42 8.88
CA MET A 139 0.45 19.80 7.56
C MET A 139 0.40 20.84 6.46
N PHE A 140 1.01 20.53 5.32
CA PHE A 140 0.77 21.27 4.08
C PHE A 140 1.15 20.45 2.85
N PHE A 141 0.57 20.83 1.72
CA PHE A 141 0.93 20.35 0.40
C PHE A 141 1.77 21.44 -0.26
N TYR A 142 3.03 21.12 -0.53
CA TYR A 142 4.00 21.99 -1.17
C TYR A 142 4.01 21.76 -2.68
N VAL A 143 3.36 22.68 -3.40
CA VAL A 143 3.23 22.64 -4.84
C VAL A 143 4.60 22.76 -5.49
N THR A 144 5.02 21.68 -6.15
CA THR A 144 6.29 21.62 -6.87
C THR A 144 6.04 21.30 -8.33
N GLN A 145 6.42 22.22 -9.21
CA GLN A 145 6.39 22.04 -10.66
C GLN A 145 7.79 21.65 -11.13
N GLY A 146 8.06 20.35 -11.12
CA GLY A 146 9.26 19.74 -11.70
C GLY A 146 8.89 18.82 -12.85
N GLN A 147 9.86 18.43 -13.67
CA GLN A 147 9.70 17.35 -14.64
C GLN A 147 10.16 16.03 -14.01
N GLU A 148 9.44 14.95 -14.30
CA GLU A 148 9.87 13.60 -13.94
C GLU A 148 10.88 13.06 -14.95
N GLU A 149 11.85 12.30 -14.46
CA GLU A 149 12.88 11.63 -15.26
C GLU A 149 12.81 10.12 -15.01
N ILE A 150 13.15 9.33 -16.04
CA ILE A 150 13.36 7.89 -15.87
C ILE A 150 14.71 7.69 -15.17
N ALA A 151 14.70 6.95 -14.07
CA ALA A 151 15.92 6.63 -13.32
C ALA A 151 16.83 5.70 -14.13
N SER A 152 18.11 5.63 -13.76
CA SER A 152 19.13 4.78 -14.42
C SER A 152 18.74 3.29 -14.52
N SER A 153 17.92 2.80 -13.59
CA SER A 153 17.32 1.45 -13.62
C SER A 153 16.36 1.18 -14.80
N GLY A 154 15.95 2.21 -15.55
CA GLY A 154 15.01 2.12 -16.68
C GLY A 154 13.54 1.85 -16.31
N THR A 155 13.24 1.45 -15.07
CA THR A 155 11.90 0.99 -14.64
C THR A 155 11.29 1.81 -13.51
N SER A 156 12.01 2.81 -13.01
CA SER A 156 11.55 3.72 -11.94
C SER A 156 11.70 5.18 -12.36
N TYR A 157 11.05 6.08 -11.62
CA TYR A 157 11.09 7.52 -11.85
C TYR A 157 11.81 8.27 -10.72
N LEU A 158 12.29 9.47 -11.04
CA LEU A 158 12.80 10.45 -10.08
C LEU A 158 12.37 11.86 -10.49
N ASN A 159 12.40 12.80 -9.55
CA ASN A 159 12.10 14.21 -9.77
C ASN A 159 13.07 15.06 -8.95
N ARG A 160 14.00 15.73 -9.66
CA ARG A 160 15.09 16.49 -9.05
C ARG A 160 14.60 17.73 -8.31
N THR A 161 13.57 18.40 -8.84
CA THR A 161 12.97 19.58 -8.23
C THR A 161 12.29 19.21 -6.91
N GLU A 162 11.53 18.11 -6.88
CA GLU A 162 10.97 17.60 -5.64
C GLU A 162 12.07 17.20 -4.65
N ALA A 163 13.11 16.50 -5.10
CA ALA A 163 14.20 16.07 -4.22
C ALA A 163 14.94 17.24 -3.55
N ALA A 164 15.20 18.31 -4.31
CA ALA A 164 15.79 19.54 -3.76
C ALA A 164 14.87 20.20 -2.72
N ASN A 165 13.56 20.18 -2.95
CA ASN A 165 12.59 20.72 -2.00
C ASN A 165 12.49 19.85 -0.73
N VAL A 166 12.51 18.52 -0.89
CA VAL A 166 12.52 17.56 0.22
C VAL A 166 13.76 17.76 1.10
N GLU A 167 14.95 17.92 0.52
CA GLU A 167 16.17 18.25 1.29
C GLU A 167 16.01 19.54 2.08
N LYS A 168 15.52 20.62 1.45
CA LYS A 168 15.32 21.91 2.12
C LYS A 168 14.34 21.80 3.29
N ILE A 169 13.26 21.04 3.13
CA ILE A 169 12.27 20.77 4.18
C ILE A 169 12.93 20.00 5.32
N THR A 170 13.65 18.90 5.03
CA THR A 170 14.37 18.11 6.03
C THR A 170 15.36 18.98 6.81
N THR A 171 16.16 19.79 6.12
CA THR A 171 17.10 20.73 6.72
C THR A 171 16.42 21.73 7.64
N ARG A 172 15.22 22.22 7.28
CA ARG A 172 14.44 23.11 8.15
C ARG A 172 13.88 22.41 9.37
N LEU A 173 13.37 21.19 9.24
CA LEU A 173 12.90 20.41 10.38
C LEU A 173 14.04 20.17 11.37
N LEU A 174 15.22 19.79 10.88
CA LEU A 174 16.41 19.60 11.71
C LEU A 174 16.84 20.89 12.41
N LYS A 175 16.89 22.03 11.68
CA LYS A 175 17.21 23.35 12.27
C LYS A 175 16.18 23.81 13.30
N ALA A 176 14.91 23.42 13.13
CA ALA A 176 13.83 23.70 14.07
C ALA A 176 13.88 22.83 15.34
N GLY A 177 14.79 21.85 15.43
CA GLY A 177 14.96 21.00 16.62
C GLY A 177 14.38 19.58 16.48
N ALA A 178 14.00 19.13 15.29
CA ALA A 178 13.73 17.71 15.04
C ALA A 178 15.05 16.92 15.02
N LYS A 179 15.02 15.67 15.50
CA LYS A 179 16.15 14.75 15.37
C LYS A 179 16.00 13.92 14.09
N PRO A 180 17.10 13.45 13.47
CA PRO A 180 17.06 12.65 12.26
C PRO A 180 16.16 11.41 12.34
N ASP A 181 16.25 10.66 13.44
CA ASP A 181 15.49 9.43 13.69
C ASP A 181 13.97 9.65 13.76
N GLN A 182 13.54 10.90 13.96
CA GLN A 182 12.15 11.31 14.07
C GLN A 182 11.55 11.78 12.74
N ILE A 183 12.37 11.89 11.68
CA ILE A 183 11.95 12.27 10.34
C ILE A 183 11.92 11.02 9.46
N GLY A 184 10.83 10.83 8.73
CA GLY A 184 10.71 9.83 7.67
C GLY A 184 10.38 10.47 6.34
N ILE A 185 11.01 9.99 5.28
CA ILE A 185 10.74 10.39 3.91
C ILE A 185 10.18 9.19 3.17
N ILE A 186 8.94 9.35 2.68
CA ILE A 186 8.22 8.32 1.94
C ILE A 186 8.20 8.72 0.48
N THR A 187 8.57 7.79 -0.40
CA THR A 187 8.43 7.97 -1.85
C THR A 187 8.03 6.66 -2.52
N PRO A 188 7.10 6.67 -3.48
CA PRO A 188 6.62 5.45 -4.14
C PRO A 188 7.62 4.85 -5.13
N TYR A 189 8.70 5.58 -5.48
CA TYR A 189 9.65 5.17 -6.52
C TYR A 189 11.04 4.94 -5.95
N GLU A 190 11.60 3.77 -6.24
CA GLU A 190 12.94 3.37 -5.84
C GLU A 190 14.03 4.29 -6.41
N GLY A 191 13.84 4.76 -7.64
CA GLY A 191 14.69 5.76 -8.28
C GLY A 191 14.76 7.08 -7.50
N GLN A 192 13.61 7.58 -7.02
CA GLN A 192 13.57 8.76 -6.17
C GLN A 192 14.20 8.51 -4.80
N ARG A 193 13.98 7.34 -4.20
CA ARG A 193 14.59 6.96 -2.91
C ARG A 193 16.12 6.99 -3.01
N SER A 194 16.67 6.29 -4.01
CA SER A 194 18.11 6.25 -4.27
C SER A 194 18.68 7.63 -4.58
N TYR A 195 17.97 8.43 -5.39
CA TYR A 195 18.38 9.80 -5.70
C TYR A 195 18.38 10.71 -4.48
N LEU A 196 17.37 10.63 -3.61
CA LEU A 196 17.31 11.42 -2.37
C LEU A 196 18.46 11.11 -1.42
N VAL A 197 18.78 9.82 -1.23
CA VAL A 197 19.92 9.40 -0.39
C VAL A 197 21.21 10.03 -0.92
N GLN A 198 21.46 9.91 -2.23
CA GLN A 198 22.65 10.49 -2.84
C GLN A 198 22.64 12.02 -2.74
N TYR A 199 21.54 12.67 -3.11
CA TYR A 199 21.41 14.12 -3.15
C TYR A 199 21.63 14.75 -1.77
N MET A 200 21.01 14.22 -0.72
CA MET A 200 21.19 14.74 0.64
C MET A 200 22.61 14.55 1.18
N GLN A 201 23.31 13.49 0.75
CA GLN A 201 24.69 13.26 1.18
C GLN A 201 25.68 14.27 0.56
N PHE A 202 25.49 14.64 -0.69
CA PHE A 202 26.42 15.51 -1.44
C PHE A 202 26.03 16.99 -1.47
N SER A 203 24.74 17.31 -1.37
CA SER A 203 24.19 18.67 -1.51
C SER A 203 23.50 19.18 -0.24
N GLY A 204 23.43 18.36 0.82
CA GLY A 204 22.81 18.73 2.08
C GLY A 204 23.54 19.90 2.75
N SER A 205 22.77 20.82 3.33
CA SER A 205 23.31 22.02 4.00
C SER A 205 23.96 21.72 5.36
N LEU A 206 23.61 20.59 5.97
CA LEU A 206 24.06 20.16 7.30
C LEU A 206 25.08 19.01 7.20
N HIS A 207 25.63 18.61 8.34
CA HIS A 207 26.56 17.49 8.40
C HIS A 207 25.94 16.19 7.86
N THR A 208 26.61 15.52 6.93
CA THR A 208 26.10 14.33 6.20
C THR A 208 25.53 13.23 7.09
N LYS A 209 26.14 12.99 8.27
CA LYS A 209 25.63 12.00 9.25
C LYS A 209 24.17 12.24 9.67
N LEU A 210 23.74 13.51 9.76
CA LEU A 210 22.37 13.83 10.12
C LEU A 210 21.39 13.33 9.05
N TYR A 211 21.73 13.44 7.76
CA TYR A 211 20.87 12.94 6.70
C TYR A 211 20.91 11.41 6.57
N GLN A 212 22.02 10.76 6.94
CA GLN A 212 22.14 9.30 6.91
C GLN A 212 21.21 8.61 7.92
N GLU A 213 20.92 9.28 9.04
CA GLU A 213 20.00 8.79 10.07
C GLU A 213 18.51 9.08 9.73
N VAL A 214 18.24 9.96 8.75
CA VAL A 214 16.88 10.18 8.24
C VAL A 214 16.48 8.99 7.39
N GLU A 215 15.33 8.42 7.71
CA GLU A 215 14.88 7.22 7.03
C GLU A 215 14.17 7.57 5.72
N ILE A 216 14.63 6.98 4.60
CA ILE A 216 14.06 7.18 3.26
C ILE A 216 13.65 5.82 2.69
N ALA A 217 12.34 5.58 2.54
CA ALA A 217 11.82 4.29 2.07
C ALA A 217 10.51 4.41 1.31
N SER A 218 10.07 3.29 0.73
CA SER A 218 8.74 3.18 0.12
C SER A 218 7.64 3.13 1.18
N VAL A 219 6.39 3.40 0.78
CA VAL A 219 5.26 3.29 1.70
C VAL A 219 5.06 1.86 2.22
N ASP A 220 5.33 0.84 1.39
CA ASP A 220 5.23 -0.56 1.80
C ASP A 220 6.23 -0.87 2.92
N ALA A 221 7.45 -0.34 2.83
CA ALA A 221 8.46 -0.51 3.88
C ALA A 221 8.12 0.26 5.16
N PHE A 222 7.26 1.30 5.11
CA PHE A 222 6.85 2.12 6.27
C PHE A 222 5.60 1.60 6.99
N GLN A 223 4.95 0.55 6.50
CA GLN A 223 3.79 -0.01 7.19
C GLN A 223 4.18 -0.56 8.59
N GLY A 224 3.26 -0.44 9.55
CA GLY A 224 3.52 -0.77 10.96
C GLY A 224 4.43 0.22 11.72
N ARG A 225 5.11 1.13 11.02
CA ARG A 225 6.06 2.08 11.62
C ARG A 225 5.46 3.49 11.74
N GLU A 226 6.07 4.33 12.56
CA GLU A 226 5.67 5.72 12.74
C GLU A 226 6.88 6.64 12.93
N LYS A 227 6.71 7.93 12.61
CA LYS A 227 7.70 9.00 12.79
C LYS A 227 7.02 10.24 13.33
N ASP A 228 7.80 11.19 13.87
CA ASP A 228 7.22 12.45 14.31
C ASP A 228 6.81 13.30 13.10
N PHE A 229 7.68 13.36 12.09
CA PHE A 229 7.46 14.11 10.86
C PHE A 229 7.60 13.20 9.65
N ILE A 230 6.65 13.30 8.72
CA ILE A 230 6.70 12.58 7.45
C ILE A 230 6.73 13.57 6.30
N ILE A 231 7.66 13.34 5.37
CA ILE A 231 7.71 14.04 4.08
C ILE A 231 7.35 13.03 2.99
N LEU A 232 6.30 13.29 2.22
CA LEU A 232 5.88 12.45 1.10
C LEU A 232 6.31 13.11 -0.22
N SER A 233 7.19 12.47 -0.99
CA SER A 233 7.51 12.90 -2.37
C SER A 233 6.65 12.12 -3.36
N CYS A 234 5.89 12.82 -4.19
CA CYS A 234 4.96 12.21 -5.15
C CYS A 234 5.62 11.83 -6.48
N VAL A 235 6.70 12.53 -6.87
CA VAL A 235 7.53 12.34 -8.06
C VAL A 235 6.82 12.68 -9.38
N ARG A 236 5.62 12.15 -9.58
CA ARG A 236 4.90 12.18 -10.85
C ARG A 236 4.43 13.59 -11.19
N ALA A 237 4.74 14.00 -12.41
CA ALA A 237 4.52 15.35 -12.90
C ALA A 237 4.06 15.39 -14.37
N ASN A 238 3.67 14.26 -14.96
CA ASN A 238 3.26 14.17 -16.34
C ASN A 238 1.77 14.40 -16.60
N GLU A 239 1.45 14.68 -17.86
CA GLU A 239 0.07 14.93 -18.29
C GLU A 239 -0.65 13.70 -18.85
N HIS A 240 0.05 12.73 -19.44
CA HIS A 240 -0.59 11.67 -20.23
C HIS A 240 -0.43 10.26 -19.67
N GLN A 241 0.51 10.02 -18.75
CA GLN A 241 0.67 8.69 -18.14
C GLN A 241 0.03 8.69 -16.75
N GLY A 242 -0.65 7.60 -16.40
CA GLY A 242 -1.26 7.47 -15.07
C GLY A 242 -0.20 7.52 -13.96
N ILE A 243 -0.58 7.95 -12.75
CA ILE A 243 0.34 8.11 -11.61
C ILE A 243 0.83 6.77 -11.01
N GLY A 244 0.53 5.65 -11.68
CA GLY A 244 1.04 4.32 -11.37
C GLY A 244 0.73 3.91 -9.95
N PHE A 245 1.80 3.73 -9.16
CA PHE A 245 1.77 3.32 -7.77
C PHE A 245 0.86 4.17 -6.87
N LEU A 246 0.73 5.47 -7.18
CA LEU A 246 -0.08 6.42 -6.43
C LEU A 246 -1.60 6.26 -6.61
N ASN A 247 -2.04 5.34 -7.49
CA ASN A 247 -3.45 5.05 -7.72
C ASN A 247 -4.09 4.19 -6.62
N ASP A 248 -3.31 3.46 -5.82
CA ASP A 248 -3.87 2.60 -4.76
C ASP A 248 -4.31 3.46 -3.55
N PRO A 249 -5.62 3.51 -3.22
CA PRO A 249 -6.11 4.27 -2.07
C PRO A 249 -5.46 3.85 -0.75
N ARG A 250 -5.15 2.55 -0.61
CA ARG A 250 -4.59 1.98 0.61
C ARG A 250 -3.16 2.49 0.85
N ARG A 251 -2.39 2.69 -0.21
CA ARG A 251 -1.05 3.28 -0.16
C ARG A 251 -1.08 4.72 0.29
N LEU A 252 -2.04 5.50 -0.22
CA LEU A 252 -2.23 6.87 0.26
C LEU A 252 -2.64 6.90 1.74
N ASN A 253 -3.56 6.02 2.16
CA ASN A 253 -3.96 5.91 3.56
C ASN A 253 -2.75 5.63 4.47
N VAL A 254 -1.92 4.64 4.12
CA VAL A 254 -0.70 4.35 4.89
C VAL A 254 0.22 5.55 4.94
N ALA A 255 0.53 6.18 3.80
CA ALA A 255 1.42 7.34 3.72
C ALA A 255 0.96 8.52 4.59
N LEU A 256 -0.34 8.82 4.61
CA LEU A 256 -0.90 9.91 5.40
C LEU A 256 -0.97 9.60 6.91
N THR A 257 -0.88 8.34 7.31
CA THR A 257 -1.10 7.89 8.70
C THR A 257 0.17 7.47 9.45
N ARG A 258 1.35 7.81 8.92
CA ARG A 258 2.64 7.47 9.54
C ARG A 258 3.16 8.52 10.53
N ALA A 259 2.69 9.78 10.45
CA ALA A 259 3.23 10.88 11.23
C ALA A 259 2.50 11.12 12.55
N ARG A 260 3.22 11.43 13.63
CA ARG A 260 2.64 11.84 14.91
C ARG A 260 2.36 13.34 14.95
N TYR A 261 3.34 14.15 14.58
CA TYR A 261 3.33 15.60 14.77
C TYR A 261 3.11 16.38 13.48
N GLY A 262 3.61 15.96 12.32
CA GLY A 262 3.32 16.68 11.08
C GLY A 262 3.58 15.95 9.77
N VAL A 263 2.85 16.35 8.73
CA VAL A 263 2.90 15.75 7.37
C VAL A 263 3.13 16.81 6.31
N ILE A 264 4.18 16.66 5.51
CA ILE A 264 4.48 17.55 4.40
C ILE A 264 4.45 16.76 3.10
N ILE A 265 3.57 17.13 2.19
CA ILE A 265 3.45 16.46 0.88
C ILE A 265 4.10 17.36 -0.17
N VAL A 266 5.06 16.83 -0.92
CA VAL A 266 5.73 17.49 -2.02
C VAL A 266 5.28 16.82 -3.32
N GLY A 267 4.71 17.58 -4.24
CA GLY A 267 4.22 17.01 -5.49
C GLY A 267 3.67 18.01 -6.48
N ASN A 268 3.33 17.53 -7.67
CA ASN A 268 2.68 18.32 -8.72
C ASN A 268 1.15 18.13 -8.70
N PRO A 269 0.35 19.12 -8.27
CA PRO A 269 -1.10 19.00 -8.21
C PRO A 269 -1.74 18.73 -9.57
N LYS A 270 -1.18 19.22 -10.69
CA LYS A 270 -1.75 19.04 -12.04
C LYS A 270 -1.79 17.56 -12.46
N ALA A 271 -0.73 16.82 -12.11
CA ALA A 271 -0.65 15.39 -12.39
C ALA A 271 -1.57 14.59 -11.45
N LEU A 272 -1.54 14.93 -10.16
CA LEU A 272 -2.29 14.22 -9.12
C LEU A 272 -3.80 14.44 -9.19
N SER A 273 -4.27 15.64 -9.54
CA SER A 273 -5.70 16.00 -9.57
C SER A 273 -6.53 15.22 -10.58
N LYS A 274 -5.88 14.46 -11.47
CA LYS A 274 -6.54 13.55 -12.43
C LYS A 274 -7.10 12.31 -11.76
N GLN A 275 -6.54 11.91 -10.62
CA GLN A 275 -7.07 10.82 -9.83
C GLN A 275 -8.12 11.34 -8.84
N PRO A 276 -9.31 10.70 -8.74
CA PRO A 276 -10.38 11.19 -7.88
C PRO A 276 -9.95 11.36 -6.43
N LEU A 277 -9.24 10.39 -5.85
CA LEU A 277 -8.82 10.44 -4.45
C LEU A 277 -7.83 11.59 -4.16
N TRP A 278 -6.83 11.75 -5.01
CA TRP A 278 -5.88 12.87 -4.92
C TRP A 278 -6.56 14.22 -5.14
N ASN A 279 -7.56 14.29 -6.02
CA ASN A 279 -8.38 15.48 -6.20
C ASN A 279 -9.14 15.86 -4.90
N HIS A 280 -9.66 14.88 -4.15
CA HIS A 280 -10.27 15.15 -2.83
C HIS A 280 -9.23 15.65 -1.85
N LEU A 281 -8.04 15.03 -1.80
CA LEU A 281 -6.96 15.45 -0.92
C LEU A 281 -6.53 16.90 -1.22
N LEU A 282 -6.34 17.25 -2.49
CA LEU A 282 -5.95 18.59 -2.91
C LEU A 282 -7.02 19.63 -2.59
N ASN A 283 -8.30 19.33 -2.83
CA ASN A 283 -9.40 20.22 -2.45
C ASN A 283 -9.48 20.38 -0.92
N TYR A 284 -9.33 19.30 -0.15
CA TYR A 284 -9.28 19.36 1.31
C TYR A 284 -8.13 20.26 1.80
N TYR A 285 -6.90 20.06 1.30
CA TYR A 285 -5.75 20.90 1.68
C TYR A 285 -5.94 22.37 1.27
N LYS A 286 -6.61 22.62 0.15
CA LYS A 286 -6.95 23.98 -0.29
C LYS A 286 -8.00 24.64 0.63
N GLU A 287 -9.08 23.94 0.97
CA GLU A 287 -10.11 24.42 1.90
C GLU A 287 -9.53 24.71 3.28
N GLN A 288 -8.55 23.91 3.71
CA GLN A 288 -7.85 24.10 4.97
C GLN A 288 -6.78 25.21 4.93
N ARG A 289 -6.56 25.88 3.78
CA ARG A 289 -5.54 26.91 3.52
C ARG A 289 -4.10 26.42 3.74
N VAL A 290 -3.85 25.14 3.43
CA VAL A 290 -2.54 24.48 3.58
C VAL A 290 -2.02 23.91 2.26
N LEU A 291 -2.59 24.33 1.12
CA LEU A 291 -2.02 24.12 -0.20
C LEU A 291 -1.20 25.35 -0.58
N VAL A 292 0.12 25.20 -0.61
CA VAL A 292 1.06 26.34 -0.66
C VAL A 292 2.14 26.18 -1.71
N GLU A 293 2.70 27.30 -2.12
CA GLU A 293 3.80 27.44 -3.09
C GLU A 293 4.75 28.57 -2.67
N GLY A 294 5.78 28.81 -3.46
CA GLY A 294 6.80 29.83 -3.17
C GLY A 294 7.92 29.29 -2.28
N PRO A 295 8.89 30.13 -1.88
CA PRO A 295 10.03 29.66 -1.11
C PRO A 295 9.63 29.34 0.35
N LEU A 296 10.29 28.36 0.99
CA LEU A 296 9.94 27.90 2.36
C LEU A 296 9.99 29.00 3.44
N ASN A 297 10.72 30.10 3.25
CA ASN A 297 10.73 31.26 4.18
C ASN A 297 9.54 32.20 3.98
N ASN A 298 8.80 32.08 2.89
CA ASN A 298 7.70 32.97 2.56
C ASN A 298 6.66 32.21 1.73
N LEU A 299 6.06 31.18 2.35
CA LEU A 299 5.04 30.37 1.73
C LEU A 299 3.77 31.20 1.51
N ARG A 300 3.14 31.00 0.35
CA ARG A 300 1.85 31.60 0.01
C ARG A 300 0.87 30.53 -0.42
N GLU A 301 -0.42 30.77 -0.21
CA GLU A 301 -1.47 29.89 -0.72
C GLU A 301 -1.39 29.80 -2.26
N SER A 302 -1.50 28.58 -2.79
CA SER A 302 -1.48 28.39 -4.24
C SER A 302 -2.84 28.75 -4.83
N LEU A 303 -2.83 29.57 -5.89
CA LEU A 303 -4.04 29.98 -6.61
C LEU A 303 -4.56 28.90 -7.58
N MET A 304 -3.91 27.74 -7.65
CA MET A 304 -4.30 26.63 -8.52
C MET A 304 -5.75 26.22 -8.29
N GLN A 305 -6.49 26.03 -9.38
CA GLN A 305 -7.88 25.58 -9.34
C GLN A 305 -7.97 24.10 -9.69
N PHE A 306 -8.86 23.39 -9.01
CA PHE A 306 -9.17 21.99 -9.27
C PHE A 306 -10.63 21.88 -9.63
N SER A 307 -10.97 20.87 -10.41
CA SER A 307 -12.36 20.48 -10.58
C SER A 307 -12.96 20.07 -9.23
N LYS A 308 -14.27 20.29 -9.08
CA LYS A 308 -14.98 19.83 -7.88
C LYS A 308 -14.80 18.31 -7.72
N PRO A 309 -14.55 17.83 -6.48
CA PRO A 309 -14.43 16.40 -6.24
C PRO A 309 -15.71 15.67 -6.67
N ARG A 310 -15.57 14.62 -7.47
CA ARG A 310 -16.68 13.74 -7.85
C ARG A 310 -16.92 12.72 -6.74
N LYS A 311 -18.15 12.27 -6.54
CA LYS A 311 -18.43 11.20 -5.57
C LYS A 311 -17.50 10.00 -5.80
N LEU A 312 -16.78 9.59 -4.77
CA LEU A 312 -15.91 8.43 -4.82
C LEU A 312 -16.78 7.17 -4.89
N VAL A 313 -16.64 6.40 -5.98
CA VAL A 313 -17.38 5.14 -6.22
C VAL A 313 -16.40 3.98 -6.17
N ASN A 314 -16.79 2.87 -5.53
CA ASN A 314 -16.00 1.66 -5.54
C ASN A 314 -16.12 0.97 -6.90
N ALA A 315 -15.02 0.96 -7.68
CA ALA A 315 -15.00 0.36 -9.01
C ALA A 315 -15.15 -1.18 -8.98
N MET A 316 -14.79 -1.83 -7.86
CA MET A 316 -14.92 -3.28 -7.70
C MET A 316 -16.33 -3.72 -7.29
N ASN A 317 -17.12 -2.81 -6.72
CA ASN A 317 -18.50 -3.09 -6.35
C ASN A 317 -19.37 -1.83 -6.57
N PRO A 318 -19.90 -1.63 -7.80
CA PRO A 318 -20.75 -0.49 -8.13
C PRO A 318 -22.04 -0.51 -7.28
N GLY A 319 -22.11 0.38 -6.28
CA GLY A 319 -23.19 0.43 -5.28
C GLY A 319 -22.69 0.35 -3.84
N ALA A 320 -21.48 -0.15 -3.64
CA ALA A 320 -20.79 -0.12 -2.35
C ALA A 320 -20.06 1.22 -2.11
N ARG A 321 -19.76 1.52 -0.84
CA ARG A 321 -18.98 2.70 -0.43
C ARG A 321 -17.53 2.61 -0.96
N PHE A 322 -16.90 3.77 -1.19
CA PHE A 322 -15.57 3.91 -1.82
C PHE A 322 -14.51 2.96 -1.23
N MET A 323 -14.39 2.98 0.10
CA MET A 323 -13.77 1.92 0.88
C MET A 323 -14.90 1.29 1.69
N SER A 324 -15.17 0.00 1.50
CA SER A 324 -16.22 -0.65 2.28
C SER A 324 -15.66 -0.98 3.66
N THR A 325 -16.02 -0.20 4.68
CA THR A 325 -15.89 -0.64 6.08
C THR A 325 -17.21 -1.19 6.63
N ALA A 326 -18.31 -0.99 5.89
CA ALA A 326 -19.63 -1.49 6.22
C ALA A 326 -19.73 -2.99 5.96
N MET A 327 -20.12 -3.71 7.02
CA MET A 327 -20.36 -5.14 7.05
C MET A 327 -21.53 -5.47 6.12
N TYR A 328 -21.31 -6.33 5.13
CA TYR A 328 -22.36 -6.77 4.21
C TYR A 328 -23.41 -7.62 4.92
N ASP A 329 -24.67 -7.41 4.56
CA ASP A 329 -25.69 -8.45 4.60
C ASP A 329 -25.45 -9.41 3.42
N ALA A 330 -25.65 -10.71 3.59
CA ALA A 330 -25.36 -11.74 2.57
C ALA A 330 -26.09 -11.50 1.23
N ARG A 331 -27.15 -10.69 1.25
CA ARG A 331 -27.92 -10.26 0.07
C ARG A 331 -27.21 -9.22 -0.79
N GLU A 332 -26.31 -8.40 -0.23
CA GLU A 332 -25.57 -7.34 -0.95
C GLU A 332 -24.27 -7.85 -1.59
N ALA A 333 -23.75 -9.00 -1.14
CA ALA A 333 -22.59 -9.67 -1.75
C ALA A 333 -22.93 -10.38 -3.08
N LEU A 334 -24.22 -10.46 -3.44
CA LEU A 334 -24.76 -11.14 -4.62
C LEU A 334 -25.22 -10.15 -5.71
N ILE A 335 -24.69 -8.91 -5.73
CA ILE A 335 -24.99 -7.95 -6.79
C ILE A 335 -24.41 -8.46 -8.12
N PRO A 336 -25.21 -8.52 -9.21
CA PRO A 336 -24.73 -8.90 -10.53
C PRO A 336 -23.56 -8.03 -11.00
N GLY A 337 -22.44 -8.67 -11.36
CA GLY A 337 -21.21 -8.00 -11.80
C GLY A 337 -20.21 -7.67 -10.69
N SER A 338 -20.44 -8.09 -9.44
CA SER A 338 -19.40 -8.03 -8.39
C SER A 338 -18.33 -9.11 -8.57
N VAL A 339 -17.15 -8.95 -7.96
CA VAL A 339 -16.08 -9.97 -8.00
C VAL A 339 -16.51 -11.28 -7.28
N TYR A 340 -17.57 -11.22 -6.46
CA TYR A 340 -18.14 -12.36 -5.75
C TYR A 340 -19.33 -13.00 -6.49
N ASP A 341 -19.76 -12.40 -7.59
CA ASP A 341 -20.84 -12.90 -8.43
C ASP A 341 -20.35 -14.13 -9.21
N ARG A 342 -20.72 -15.32 -8.74
CA ARG A 342 -20.43 -16.61 -9.39
C ARG A 342 -21.40 -16.93 -10.53
N SER A 343 -22.34 -16.04 -10.88
CA SER A 343 -23.40 -16.34 -11.85
C SER A 343 -23.02 -16.16 -13.32
N THR A 344 -21.85 -15.63 -13.66
CA THR A 344 -21.45 -15.36 -15.06
C THR A 344 -20.40 -16.32 -15.61
N THR A 345 -20.76 -17.59 -15.76
CA THR A 345 -20.21 -18.43 -16.83
C THR A 345 -21.05 -18.26 -18.10
N ALA A 346 -20.96 -17.13 -18.80
CA ALA A 346 -21.35 -17.02 -20.22
C ALA A 346 -21.09 -15.63 -20.85
N ARG A 347 -20.35 -15.66 -21.98
CA ARG A 347 -20.23 -14.72 -23.11
C ARG A 347 -19.34 -13.46 -22.97
N PRO A 348 -18.34 -13.28 -23.87
CA PRO A 348 -17.57 -12.05 -23.97
C PRO A 348 -18.37 -11.00 -24.75
N ALA A 349 -18.60 -9.84 -24.14
CA ALA A 349 -19.00 -8.64 -24.87
C ALA A 349 -17.73 -7.96 -25.43
N ASN A 350 -17.75 -7.69 -26.74
CA ASN A 350 -16.72 -6.98 -27.48
C ASN A 350 -16.33 -5.65 -26.83
N MET A 351 -15.14 -5.59 -26.23
CA MET A 351 -14.37 -4.35 -26.13
C MET A 351 -13.08 -4.57 -26.92
N TYR A 352 -13.09 -4.12 -28.18
CA TYR A 352 -11.89 -4.02 -29.01
C TYR A 352 -10.97 -2.96 -28.39
N PHE A 353 -9.85 -3.39 -27.82
CA PHE A 353 -8.61 -2.62 -27.84
C PHE A 353 -7.74 -3.25 -28.92
N GLN A 354 -7.55 -2.51 -30.03
CA GLN A 354 -6.59 -2.85 -31.07
C GLN A 354 -5.19 -2.95 -30.45
N THR A 355 -4.63 -4.15 -30.43
CA THR A 355 -3.19 -4.36 -30.33
C THR A 355 -2.73 -4.83 -31.71
N HIS A 356 -2.09 -3.93 -32.47
CA HIS A 356 -1.25 -4.34 -33.58
C HIS A 356 -0.03 -5.07 -33.01
N ASP A 357 0.13 -6.34 -33.38
CA ASP A 357 1.36 -6.82 -34.02
C ASP A 357 1.07 -8.12 -34.77
N GLN A 358 1.41 -8.09 -36.07
CA GLN A 358 1.27 -9.19 -37.03
C GLN A 358 2.44 -10.16 -36.89
N MET A 359 2.15 -11.46 -36.80
CA MET A 359 2.64 -12.49 -37.75
C MET A 359 2.14 -13.89 -37.35
N GLY A 360 1.63 -14.64 -38.34
CA GLY A 360 1.48 -16.10 -38.28
C GLY A 360 0.06 -16.65 -38.37
N MET A 361 -0.56 -16.58 -39.55
CA MET A 361 -1.74 -17.38 -39.91
C MET A 361 -1.29 -18.60 -40.73
N ILE A 362 -1.68 -19.80 -40.31
CA ILE A 362 -2.11 -20.89 -41.21
C ILE A 362 -3.43 -21.39 -40.64
N GLY A 363 -4.50 -21.23 -41.40
CA GLY A 363 -5.86 -21.60 -41.02
C GLY A 363 -6.37 -22.85 -41.73
N ALA A 364 -7.51 -23.36 -41.26
CA ALA A 364 -8.57 -23.96 -42.07
C ALA A 364 -9.84 -24.08 -41.20
N GLY A 365 -10.94 -23.43 -41.61
CA GLY A 365 -12.30 -23.84 -41.21
C GLY A 365 -12.89 -24.81 -42.25
N PRO A 366 -14.22 -25.07 -42.30
CA PRO A 366 -15.27 -24.70 -41.34
C PRO A 366 -16.35 -25.80 -41.05
N ASN A 367 -17.15 -25.57 -40.00
CA ASN A 367 -18.61 -25.86 -39.89
C ASN A 367 -19.12 -27.29 -39.51
N PRO A 368 -20.42 -27.48 -39.14
CA PRO A 368 -20.85 -27.66 -37.74
C PRO A 368 -21.77 -28.90 -37.49
N LEU A 369 -22.23 -29.06 -36.24
CA LEU A 369 -23.43 -29.77 -35.73
C LEU A 369 -23.21 -30.99 -34.81
N ALA A 370 -24.08 -31.00 -33.80
CA ALA A 370 -24.62 -32.13 -33.03
C ALA A 370 -23.79 -32.73 -31.89
N GLY A 371 -24.48 -32.90 -30.74
CA GLY A 371 -24.11 -33.88 -29.72
C GLY A 371 -23.89 -33.31 -28.33
N LEU A 372 -24.97 -33.26 -27.55
CA LEU A 372 -24.89 -33.32 -26.09
C LEU A 372 -24.05 -34.54 -25.68
N ASN A 373 -22.90 -34.31 -25.02
CA ASN A 373 -22.27 -35.28 -24.14
C ASN A 373 -21.25 -34.59 -23.23
N PHE A 374 -21.46 -34.66 -21.92
CA PHE A 374 -20.46 -34.28 -20.92
C PHE A 374 -19.34 -35.33 -20.88
N PRO A 375 -18.05 -34.96 -20.96
CA PRO A 375 -16.97 -35.81 -20.53
C PRO A 375 -16.53 -35.44 -19.11
N ILE A 376 -16.69 -36.38 -18.19
CA ILE A 376 -15.95 -36.42 -16.92
C ILE A 376 -14.49 -36.70 -17.26
N PRO A 377 -13.51 -35.84 -16.89
CA PRO A 377 -12.11 -36.20 -17.07
C PRO A 377 -11.70 -37.22 -16.00
N PHE A 378 -11.65 -38.49 -16.41
CA PHE A 378 -10.84 -39.53 -15.79
C PHE A 378 -9.36 -39.17 -15.97
N ASN A 379 -8.69 -38.69 -14.91
CA ASN A 379 -7.27 -38.90 -14.58
C ASN A 379 -6.82 -37.92 -13.49
N LEU A 380 -7.12 -38.24 -12.23
CA LEU A 380 -6.44 -37.72 -11.05
C LEU A 380 -6.26 -38.88 -10.05
N VAL A 381 -5.46 -39.87 -10.45
CA VAL A 381 -4.85 -40.83 -9.53
C VAL A 381 -3.36 -40.56 -9.56
N MET A 382 -2.83 -39.99 -8.48
CA MET A 382 -1.38 -40.01 -8.26
C MET A 382 -0.96 -41.47 -8.03
N PRO A 383 0.10 -41.99 -8.68
CA PRO A 383 0.68 -43.25 -8.25
C PRO A 383 1.37 -43.06 -6.88
N PRO A 384 1.40 -44.09 -6.02
CA PRO A 384 2.08 -43.99 -4.73
C PRO A 384 3.59 -43.77 -4.93
N CYS A 385 4.18 -42.96 -4.04
CA CYS A 385 5.61 -42.62 -4.01
C CYS A 385 6.48 -43.90 -3.89
N PRO A 386 7.59 -44.04 -4.63
CA PRO A 386 8.50 -45.16 -4.45
C PRO A 386 9.21 -45.10 -3.09
N ARG A 387 9.45 -46.26 -2.47
CA ARG A 387 10.25 -46.38 -1.24
C ARG A 387 11.70 -45.90 -1.47
N PRO A 388 12.43 -45.44 -0.43
CA PRO A 388 13.79 -44.95 -0.59
C PRO A 388 14.71 -46.07 -1.07
N ALA A 389 15.48 -45.81 -2.13
CA ALA A 389 16.56 -46.68 -2.57
C ALA A 389 17.68 -46.68 -1.52
N THR A 390 18.14 -47.87 -1.14
CA THR A 390 19.36 -48.08 -0.35
C THR A 390 20.57 -47.65 -1.19
N TRP A 391 21.28 -46.60 -0.78
CA TRP A 391 22.60 -46.27 -1.31
C TRP A 391 23.60 -47.32 -0.82
N ALA A 392 24.00 -48.24 -1.70
CA ALA A 392 25.19 -49.06 -1.51
C ALA A 392 26.43 -48.18 -1.73
N LEU A 393 27.36 -48.22 -0.77
CA LEU A 393 28.68 -47.60 -0.86
C LEU A 393 29.52 -48.29 -1.96
N PRO A 394 30.40 -47.57 -2.68
CA PRO A 394 31.34 -48.20 -3.60
C PRO A 394 32.50 -48.85 -2.84
N ASP A 395 32.78 -50.11 -3.20
CA ASP A 395 33.90 -50.93 -2.76
C ASP A 395 35.25 -50.37 -3.29
N PRO A 396 36.28 -50.13 -2.46
CA PRO A 396 37.52 -49.52 -2.89
C PRO A 396 38.50 -50.58 -3.42
N ALA A 397 38.31 -51.05 -4.66
CA ALA A 397 39.35 -51.77 -5.38
C ALA A 397 39.06 -51.88 -6.88
N ARG A 398 39.64 -50.98 -7.68
CA ARG A 398 40.33 -51.31 -8.95
C ARG A 398 41.02 -50.08 -9.54
N ARG A 399 42.21 -50.37 -10.06
CA ARG A 399 43.29 -49.50 -10.54
C ARG A 399 42.90 -48.53 -11.63
#